data_AF-A0A4R6KBT7-F1
#
_entry.id   AF-A0A4R6KBT7-F1
#
_cell.length_a   1.000
_cell.length_b   1.000
_cell.length_c   1.000
_cell.angle_alpha   90.00
_cell.angle_beta   90.00
_cell.angle_gamma   90.00
#
_symmetry.space_group_name_H-M   'P 1'
#
loop_
_entity.id
_entity.type
_entity.pdbx_description
1 polymer ?
#
loop_
_entity_poly.entity_id
_entity_poly.type
_entity_poly.pdbx_seq_one_letter_code
_entity_poly.pdbx_strand_id
1 'polypeptide(L)'
;MVPELALPEGGEWIVILVIVVLLFGAKKLPELTRNAARAMKEFEKARHGDEETPTQVTAQQTPGGPAPAPAPADGSERRVDLEGGGTQGSSQ
;
A
#
# COMPACT_ATOMS: atom_id res chain seq x y z
N MET A 1 -11.72 -26.20 -39.50
CA MET A 1 -10.26 -26.28 -39.26
C MET A 1 -9.77 -24.91 -38.83
N VAL A 2 -9.97 -24.57 -37.56
CA VAL A 2 -9.41 -23.34 -36.97
C VAL A 2 -7.96 -23.70 -36.62
N PRO A 3 -6.94 -22.94 -37.05
CA PRO A 3 -5.57 -23.23 -36.67
C PRO A 3 -5.47 -23.06 -35.15
N GLU A 4 -4.89 -24.07 -34.54
CA GLU A 4 -4.45 -24.10 -33.16
C GLU A 4 -3.54 -22.89 -32.95
N LEU A 5 -4.11 -21.80 -32.44
CA LEU A 5 -3.37 -20.70 -31.87
C LEU A 5 -2.48 -21.37 -30.82
N ALA A 6 -1.20 -21.53 -31.16
CA ALA A 6 -0.10 -21.71 -30.23
C ALA A 6 -0.12 -20.47 -29.32
N LEU A 7 -1.06 -20.46 -28.40
CA LEU A 7 -1.02 -19.62 -27.22
C LEU A 7 0.16 -20.18 -26.45
N PRO A 8 1.28 -19.45 -26.34
CA PRO A 8 2.42 -19.89 -25.57
C PRO A 8 1.93 -20.34 -24.19
N GLU A 9 2.15 -21.61 -23.87
CA GLU A 9 1.88 -22.15 -22.54
C GLU A 9 2.66 -21.24 -21.59
N GLY A 10 2.04 -20.72 -20.52
CA GLY A 10 2.47 -19.51 -19.80
C GLY A 10 3.95 -19.37 -19.37
N GLY A 11 4.77 -20.40 -19.52
CA GLY A 11 6.23 -20.36 -19.41
C GLY A 11 6.93 -19.42 -20.41
N GLU A 12 6.47 -19.26 -21.65
CA GLU A 12 7.13 -18.33 -22.59
C GLU A 12 6.92 -16.86 -22.20
N TRP A 13 5.76 -16.52 -21.63
CA TRP A 13 5.50 -15.19 -21.06
C TRP A 13 6.48 -14.85 -19.93
N ILE A 14 6.84 -15.84 -19.11
CA ILE A 14 7.84 -15.69 -18.05
C ILE A 14 9.21 -15.38 -18.64
N VAL A 15 9.63 -16.06 -19.70
CA VAL A 15 10.92 -15.79 -20.37
C VAL A 15 10.96 -14.35 -20.89
N ILE A 16 9.89 -13.87 -21.52
CA ILE A 16 9.79 -12.50 -22.02
C ILE A 16 9.88 -11.49 -20.87
N LEU A 17 9.14 -11.71 -19.77
CA LEU A 17 9.21 -10.83 -18.61
C LEU A 17 10.61 -10.80 -17.97
N VAL A 18 11.29 -11.95 -17.91
CA VAL A 18 12.67 -12.02 -17.41
C VAL A 18 13.60 -11.17 -18.28
N ILE A 19 13.51 -11.28 -19.61
CA ILE A 19 14.34 -10.47 -20.51
C ILE A 19 14.07 -8.98 -20.32
N VAL A 20 12.80 -8.56 -20.22
CA VAL A 20 12.43 -7.16 -19.97
C VAL A 20 12.99 -6.68 -18.63
N VAL A 21 12.86 -7.48 -17.57
CA VAL A 21 13.42 -7.16 -16.25
C VAL A 21 14.94 -7.08 -16.28
N LEU A 22 15.63 -7.86 -17.11
CA LEU A 22 17.09 -7.77 -17.26
C LEU A 22 17.52 -6.50 -18.01
N LEU A 23 16.78 -6.09 -19.03
CA LEU A 23 17.09 -4.88 -19.82
C LEU A 23 16.79 -3.59 -19.03
N PHE A 24 15.65 -3.54 -18.36
CA PHE A 24 15.21 -2.35 -17.61
C PHE A 24 15.64 -2.37 -16.14
N GLY A 25 15.89 -3.55 -15.58
CA GLY A 25 16.17 -3.76 -14.16
C GLY A 25 14.90 -3.91 -13.32
N ALA A 26 14.95 -4.80 -12.32
CA ALA A 26 13.82 -5.09 -11.41
C ALA A 26 13.34 -3.87 -10.60
N LYS A 27 14.17 -2.84 -10.45
CA LYS A 27 13.82 -1.58 -9.78
C LYS A 27 13.03 -0.61 -10.65
N LYS A 28 13.17 -0.67 -11.99
CA LYS A 28 12.57 0.32 -12.89
C LYS A 28 11.14 -0.02 -13.30
N LEU A 29 10.80 -1.31 -13.46
CA LEU A 29 9.41 -1.73 -13.70
C LEU A 29 8.43 -1.22 -12.63
N PRO A 30 8.64 -1.45 -11.32
CA PRO A 30 7.70 -0.98 -10.30
C PRO A 30 7.65 0.54 -10.19
N GLU A 31 8.77 1.22 -10.44
CA GLU A 31 8.87 2.68 -10.41
C GLU A 31 8.08 3.33 -11.57
N LEU A 32 8.18 2.77 -12.78
CA LEU A 32 7.41 3.16 -13.96
C LEU A 32 5.93 2.82 -13.80
N THR A 33 5.60 1.62 -13.34
CA THR A 33 4.18 1.26 -13.12
C THR A 33 3.54 2.15 -12.07
N ARG A 34 4.26 2.53 -10.99
CA ARG A 34 3.71 3.41 -9.95
C ARG A 34 3.38 4.80 -10.50
N ASN A 35 4.23 5.38 -11.34
CA ASN A 35 3.99 6.70 -11.92
C ASN A 35 2.88 6.67 -12.99
N ALA A 36 2.86 5.63 -13.84
CA ALA A 36 1.84 5.44 -14.87
C ALA A 36 0.47 5.15 -14.26
N ALA A 37 0.40 4.29 -13.24
CA ALA A 37 -0.85 3.96 -12.55
C ALA A 37 -1.46 5.17 -11.81
N ARG A 38 -0.61 6.04 -11.21
CA ARG A 38 -1.08 7.30 -10.62
C ARG A 38 -1.67 8.22 -11.68
N ALA A 39 -0.99 8.37 -12.81
CA ALA A 39 -1.50 9.20 -13.91
C ALA A 39 -2.85 8.65 -14.40
N MET A 40 -2.94 7.36 -14.70
CA MET A 40 -4.19 6.71 -15.11
C MET A 40 -5.32 6.91 -14.10
N LYS A 41 -5.03 6.82 -12.80
CA LYS A 41 -6.02 7.05 -11.73
C LYS A 41 -6.52 8.50 -11.70
N GLU A 42 -5.64 9.48 -11.88
CA GLU A 42 -6.03 10.89 -11.93
C GLU A 42 -6.83 11.20 -13.21
N PHE A 43 -6.46 10.59 -14.35
CA PHE A 43 -7.25 10.66 -15.59
C PHE A 43 -8.65 10.08 -15.39
N GLU A 44 -8.77 8.92 -14.74
CA GLU A 44 -10.06 8.28 -14.48
C GLU A 44 -10.94 9.15 -13.58
N LYS A 45 -10.36 9.74 -12.52
CA LYS A 45 -11.03 10.70 -11.63
C LYS A 45 -11.53 11.93 -12.39
N ALA A 46 -10.69 12.51 -13.25
CA ALA A 46 -11.07 13.64 -14.09
C ALA A 46 -12.15 13.29 -15.12
N ARG A 47 -12.23 12.03 -15.58
CA ARG A 47 -13.27 11.58 -16.53
C ARG A 47 -14.61 11.29 -15.85
N HIS A 48 -14.61 10.80 -14.62
CA HIS A 48 -15.84 10.37 -13.93
C HIS A 48 -16.52 11.49 -13.13
N GLY A 49 -15.89 12.66 -13.01
CA GLY A 49 -16.47 13.82 -12.34
C GLY A 49 -16.47 13.63 -10.82
N ASP A 50 -15.67 14.44 -10.15
CA ASP A 50 -15.45 14.53 -8.70
C ASP A 50 -16.50 13.85 -7.78
N GLU A 51 -16.34 12.55 -7.56
CA GLU A 51 -16.71 11.93 -6.29
C GLU A 51 -15.43 11.90 -5.44
N GLU A 52 -15.35 12.85 -4.51
CA GLU A 52 -14.23 13.07 -3.61
C GLU A 52 -13.88 11.79 -2.82
N THR A 53 -12.93 11.01 -3.33
CA THR A 53 -12.10 10.15 -2.48
C THR A 53 -10.70 10.72 -2.47
N PRO A 54 -10.22 11.24 -1.31
CA PRO A 54 -8.85 11.70 -1.18
C PRO A 54 -7.97 10.45 -1.16
N THR A 55 -7.63 9.94 -2.34
CA THR A 55 -6.58 8.93 -2.43
C THR A 55 -5.26 9.67 -2.23
N GLN A 56 -4.93 9.94 -0.98
CA GLN A 56 -3.55 10.12 -0.54
C GLN A 56 -2.81 8.83 -0.90
N VAL A 57 -2.30 8.74 -2.13
CA VAL A 57 -1.23 7.79 -2.41
C VAL A 57 0.05 8.42 -1.86
N THR A 58 0.17 8.39 -0.54
CA THR A 58 1.46 8.33 0.14
C THR A 58 2.14 7.05 -0.35
N ALA A 59 2.91 7.18 -1.42
CA ALA A 59 4.16 6.44 -1.48
C ALA A 59 5.17 7.56 -1.24
N GLN A 60 5.47 7.85 0.02
CA GLN A 60 6.65 7.20 0.60
C GLN A 60 7.80 7.33 -0.40
N GLN A 61 8.22 8.58 -0.61
CA GLN A 61 9.56 8.90 -1.02
C GLN A 61 10.47 8.48 0.15
N THR A 62 10.82 7.20 0.21
CA THR A 62 11.96 6.74 1.01
C THR A 62 12.76 5.76 0.15
N PRO A 63 13.99 6.12 -0.25
CA PRO A 63 14.96 5.16 -0.76
C PRO A 63 15.24 4.11 0.34
N GLY A 64 14.78 2.88 0.15
CA GLY A 64 15.25 1.69 0.90
C GLY A 64 14.85 1.54 2.38
N GLY A 65 13.81 0.71 2.63
CA GLY A 65 13.55 -0.02 3.88
C GLY A 65 12.93 0.76 5.05
N PRO A 66 12.54 0.10 6.17
CA PRO A 66 11.88 -1.21 6.35
C PRO A 66 10.34 -1.07 6.38
N ALA A 67 9.62 -2.15 6.09
CA ALA A 67 8.16 -2.19 6.26
C ALA A 67 7.79 -1.85 7.72
N PRO A 68 6.74 -1.04 7.96
CA PRO A 68 6.23 -0.85 9.31
C PRO A 68 5.71 -2.20 9.79
N ALA A 69 6.47 -2.84 10.68
CA ALA A 69 6.01 -4.03 11.39
C ALA A 69 4.74 -3.63 12.16
N PRO A 70 3.60 -4.31 11.95
CA PRO A 70 2.44 -4.10 12.78
C PRO A 70 2.81 -4.62 14.18
N ALA A 71 2.96 -3.72 15.15
CA ALA A 71 2.92 -4.11 16.55
C ALA A 71 1.44 -4.29 16.93
N PRO A 72 0.95 -5.52 17.14
CA PRO A 72 -0.41 -5.76 17.61
C PRO A 72 -0.47 -5.70 19.14
N ALA A 73 -1.68 -5.45 19.64
CA ALA A 73 -2.16 -5.58 21.01
C ALA A 73 -1.69 -4.47 21.96
N ASP A 74 -2.57 -3.52 22.27
CA ASP A 74 -3.61 -3.69 23.30
C ASP A 74 -2.97 -4.03 24.65
N GLY A 75 -2.56 -2.96 25.32
CA GLY A 75 -1.99 -2.95 26.64
C GLY A 75 -2.28 -1.59 27.25
N SER A 76 -3.54 -1.14 27.17
CA SER A 76 -4.05 -0.10 28.06
C SER A 76 -4.13 -0.73 29.43
N GLU A 77 -2.94 -0.80 30.02
CA GLU A 77 -2.67 -1.25 31.36
C GLU A 77 -3.71 -0.64 32.27
N ARG A 78 -4.28 -1.54 33.03
CA ARG A 78 -5.37 -1.37 33.97
C ARG A 78 -4.87 -0.56 35.17
N ARG A 79 -4.26 0.61 34.95
CA ARG A 79 -3.82 1.58 35.96
C ARG A 79 -5.05 2.23 36.57
N VAL A 80 -5.85 1.42 37.25
CA VAL A 80 -6.94 1.86 38.13
C VAL A 80 -6.77 1.12 39.44
N ASP A 81 -5.58 1.23 40.00
CA ASP A 81 -5.29 0.80 41.35
C ASP A 81 -4.22 1.73 41.90
N LEU A 82 -4.66 2.49 42.91
CA LEU A 82 -3.86 3.13 43.95
C LEU A 82 -3.10 4.40 43.53
N GLU A 83 -3.68 5.58 43.81
CA GLU A 83 -3.03 6.64 44.61
C GLU A 83 -3.94 7.87 44.79
N GLY A 84 -4.07 8.35 46.04
CA GLY A 84 -4.50 9.72 46.39
C GLY A 84 -6.01 9.87 46.55
N GLY A 85 -6.57 10.00 47.76
CA GLY A 85 -6.21 11.00 48.76
C GLY A 85 -7.04 12.26 48.50
N GLY A 86 -8.11 12.47 49.27
CA GLY A 86 -8.95 13.64 49.06
C GLY A 86 -10.21 13.65 49.93
N THR A 87 -10.02 13.92 51.22
CA THR A 87 -10.92 14.75 52.04
C THR A 87 -12.43 14.50 51.87
N GLN A 88 -12.98 13.56 52.64
CA GLN A 88 -14.38 13.66 53.04
C GLN A 88 -14.49 14.73 54.13
N GLY A 89 -14.44 15.98 53.67
CA GLY A 89 -14.80 17.14 54.45
C GLY A 89 -16.27 17.48 54.21
N SER A 90 -16.92 17.86 55.30
CA SER A 90 -18.05 18.78 55.33
C SER A 90 -19.40 18.20 54.88
N SER A 91 -20.32 17.91 55.80
CA SER A 91 -21.20 18.91 56.40
C SER A 91 -22.07 19.60 55.35
N GLN A 92 -23.33 19.17 55.24
CA GLN A 92 -24.56 19.96 55.47
C GLN A 92 -25.76 19.22 54.89
#